data_AF-A0A924HBP7-F1
#
_entry.id   AF-A0A924HBP7-F1
#
_cell.length_a   1.000
_cell.length_b   1.000
_cell.length_c   1.000
_cell.angle_alpha   90.00
_cell.angle_beta   90.00
_cell.angle_gamma   90.00
#
_symmetry.space_group_name_H-M   'P 1'
#
loop_
_entity.id
_entity.type
_entity.pdbx_description
1 polymer ?
#
loop_
_entity_poly.entity_id
_entity_poly.type
_entity_poly.pdbx_seq_one_letter_code
_entity_poly.pdbx_strand_id
1 'polypeptide(L)'
;MAENETLPHSSGPAGGWGSLKGIVKIFGQSWSSPGAVSALARLNKPKGVMCVSCAWPKPAKYSPFEFCENGAKATLWELTSARCTPDFWQDEAHTVSALRGWKDHDLEKTGRLTHPLRYDASTDRYSEVSWDEAFEDIGAKLKEFDPNGVIFYASGHAGLEASYLYALLARKYGTNNLPQSSNMCHETTSVGLTKVIGSPVGTVVWDDLAQADAFFFFGQNPGTNSPRFLHPLKDAKERGAKIVTFNPIIEQGLVSFVDPQNLGEMLTGKET
;
A
#
# COMPACT_ATOMS: atom_id res chain seq x y z
N MET A 1 15.79 4.15 32.09
CA MET A 1 16.94 4.22 31.17
C MET A 1 16.44 4.55 29.77
N ALA A 2 16.09 5.81 29.54
CA ALA A 2 15.83 6.37 28.22
C ALA A 2 16.39 7.80 28.23
N GLU A 3 17.66 7.91 28.62
CA GLU A 3 18.45 9.13 28.50
C GLU A 3 19.47 8.82 27.41
N ASN A 4 19.39 9.56 26.29
CA ASN A 4 20.17 9.43 25.05
C ASN A 4 19.60 8.55 23.92
N GLU A 5 18.38 8.82 23.47
CA GLU A 5 18.04 8.51 22.08
C GLU A 5 17.96 9.80 21.28
N THR A 6 19.02 10.00 20.50
CA THR A 6 19.14 11.02 19.46
C THR A 6 17.85 11.11 18.66
N LEU A 7 17.45 12.35 18.35
CA LEU A 7 16.51 12.70 17.30
C LEU A 7 16.59 11.72 16.11
N PRO A 8 15.50 11.46 15.38
CA PRO A 8 15.52 10.54 14.24
C PRO A 8 16.72 10.84 13.34
N HIS A 9 17.37 9.79 12.85
CA HIS A 9 18.66 9.86 12.13
C HIS A 9 18.65 10.76 10.86
N SER A 10 17.50 11.29 10.46
CA SER A 10 17.31 12.26 9.38
C SER A 10 17.42 13.69 9.90
N SER A 11 18.34 14.49 9.36
CA SER A 11 18.51 15.90 9.71
C SER A 11 17.46 16.85 9.12
N GLY A 12 16.47 16.35 8.37
CA GLY A 12 15.47 17.17 7.69
C GLY A 12 14.02 16.79 7.98
N PRO A 13 13.06 17.69 7.71
CA PRO A 13 11.64 17.49 8.00
C PRO A 13 11.06 16.32 7.22
N ALA A 14 9.99 15.71 7.74
CA ALA A 14 9.16 14.83 6.91
C ALA A 14 8.47 15.65 5.81
N GLY A 15 8.30 15.05 4.63
CA GLY A 15 7.69 15.73 3.48
C GLY A 15 8.67 16.63 2.72
N GLY A 16 8.19 17.84 2.40
CA GLY A 16 8.96 18.88 1.72
C GLY A 16 9.72 18.45 0.45
N TRP A 17 10.89 19.08 0.24
CA TRP A 17 11.77 18.79 -0.90
C TRP A 17 12.34 17.37 -0.90
N GLY A 18 12.49 16.75 0.28
CA GLY A 18 12.95 15.36 0.40
C GLY A 18 12.00 14.40 -0.32
N SER A 19 10.70 14.54 -0.04
CA SER A 19 9.67 13.73 -0.69
C SER A 19 9.59 13.95 -2.20
N LEU A 20 9.70 15.21 -2.67
CA LEU A 20 9.68 15.48 -4.10
C LEU A 20 10.88 14.85 -4.83
N LYS A 21 12.09 14.94 -4.25
CA LYS A 21 13.29 14.27 -4.79
C LYS A 21 13.09 12.76 -4.84
N GLY A 22 12.47 12.17 -3.81
CA GLY A 22 12.14 10.75 -3.77
C GLY A 22 11.20 10.33 -4.90
N ILE A 23 10.15 11.11 -5.17
CA ILE A 23 9.22 10.85 -6.29
C ILE A 23 9.95 10.95 -7.64
N VAL A 24 10.73 12.02 -7.87
CA VAL A 24 11.47 12.22 -9.13
C VAL A 24 12.46 11.09 -9.40
N LYS A 25 13.18 10.65 -8.36
CA LYS A 25 14.09 9.50 -8.46
C LYS A 25 13.35 8.24 -8.90
N ILE A 26 12.22 7.93 -8.28
CA ILE A 26 11.44 6.74 -8.62
C ILE A 26 10.77 6.86 -9.99
N PHE A 27 10.35 8.06 -10.40
CA PHE A 27 9.84 8.30 -11.75
C PHE A 27 10.87 7.90 -12.81
N GLY A 28 12.13 8.35 -12.66
CA GLY A 28 13.21 7.98 -13.58
C GLY A 28 13.60 6.50 -13.51
N GLN A 29 13.36 5.82 -12.39
CA GLN A 29 13.70 4.41 -12.21
C GLN A 29 12.59 3.46 -12.66
N SER A 30 11.32 3.79 -12.46
CA SER A 30 10.18 2.86 -12.62
C SER A 30 9.78 2.59 -14.08
N TRP A 31 10.33 3.32 -15.06
CA TRP A 31 9.94 3.26 -16.47
C TRP A 31 8.42 3.47 -16.64
N SER A 32 7.84 4.36 -15.82
CA SER A 32 6.40 4.61 -15.81
C SER A 32 5.87 5.01 -17.19
N SER A 33 4.72 4.47 -17.58
CA SER A 33 4.01 4.90 -18.78
C SER A 33 3.51 6.35 -18.65
N PRO A 34 3.25 7.06 -19.76
CA PRO A 34 2.63 8.40 -19.72
C PRO A 34 1.29 8.43 -18.96
N GLY A 35 0.59 7.29 -18.90
CA GLY A 35 -0.63 7.11 -18.11
C GLY A 35 -0.44 7.31 -16.60
N ALA A 36 0.79 7.16 -16.08
CA ALA A 36 1.07 7.30 -14.65
C ALA A 36 0.82 8.73 -14.14
N VAL A 37 1.16 9.76 -14.92
CA VAL A 37 0.88 11.15 -14.56
C VAL A 37 -0.64 11.41 -14.51
N SER A 38 -1.38 10.87 -15.48
CA SER A 38 -2.84 10.96 -15.50
C SER A 38 -3.48 10.24 -14.30
N ALA A 39 -2.96 9.07 -13.94
CA ALA A 39 -3.41 8.32 -12.77
C ALA A 39 -3.16 9.10 -11.47
N LEU A 40 -1.94 9.62 -11.27
CA LEU A 40 -1.59 10.48 -10.13
C LEU A 40 -2.53 11.68 -10.00
N ALA A 41 -2.83 12.37 -11.11
CA ALA A 41 -3.73 13.51 -11.13
C ALA A 41 -5.18 13.15 -10.72
N ARG A 42 -5.58 11.88 -10.80
CA ARG A 42 -6.92 11.37 -10.46
C ARG A 42 -6.98 10.61 -9.14
N LEU A 43 -5.85 10.37 -8.48
CA LEU A 43 -5.82 9.64 -7.22
C LEU A 43 -6.66 10.33 -6.15
N ASN A 44 -7.42 9.53 -5.40
CA ASN A 44 -8.19 9.91 -4.21
C ASN A 44 -9.19 11.07 -4.42
N LYS A 45 -9.62 11.30 -5.66
CA LYS A 45 -10.61 12.31 -6.04
C LYS A 45 -11.98 11.71 -6.38
N PRO A 46 -13.07 12.49 -6.31
CA PRO A 46 -14.38 12.08 -6.82
C PRO A 46 -14.28 11.62 -8.29
N LYS A 47 -14.90 10.49 -8.64
CA LYS A 47 -14.80 9.84 -9.98
C LYS A 47 -13.36 9.47 -10.42
N GLY A 48 -12.40 9.61 -9.51
CA GLY A 48 -11.02 9.16 -9.65
C GLY A 48 -10.80 7.77 -9.06
N VAL A 49 -9.54 7.34 -9.04
CA VAL A 49 -9.10 6.04 -8.53
C VAL A 49 -8.60 6.16 -7.09
N MET A 50 -8.77 5.12 -6.28
CA MET A 50 -8.17 5.09 -4.94
C MET A 50 -6.68 4.78 -5.04
N CYS A 51 -5.88 5.42 -4.20
CA CYS A 51 -4.48 5.07 -4.04
C CYS A 51 -4.33 3.68 -3.43
N VAL A 52 -3.48 2.84 -4.02
CA VAL A 52 -3.22 1.47 -3.54
C VAL A 52 -2.17 1.40 -2.44
N SER A 53 -1.47 2.50 -2.15
CA SER A 53 -0.39 2.53 -1.14
C SER A 53 -0.89 2.84 0.28
N CYS A 54 -2.08 3.42 0.43
CA CYS A 54 -2.56 3.87 1.74
C CYS A 54 -4.08 3.85 1.79
N ALA A 55 -4.64 3.33 2.87
CA ALA A 55 -6.08 3.19 3.12
C ALA A 55 -6.71 4.50 3.60
N TRP A 56 -6.51 5.60 2.86
CA TRP A 56 -6.92 6.93 3.29
C TRP A 56 -8.15 7.44 2.52
N PRO A 57 -9.18 8.00 3.19
CA PRO A 57 -10.43 8.38 2.54
C PRO A 57 -10.25 9.49 1.50
N LYS A 58 -11.27 9.62 0.63
CA LYS A 58 -11.42 10.75 -0.28
C LYS A 58 -12.06 11.90 0.48
N PRO A 59 -11.34 13.00 0.77
CA PRO A 59 -11.94 14.12 1.49
C PRO A 59 -12.96 14.83 0.61
N ALA A 60 -14.01 15.38 1.20
CA ALA A 60 -15.02 16.16 0.48
C ALA A 60 -14.41 17.42 -0.16
N LYS A 61 -13.51 18.09 0.58
CA LYS A 61 -12.64 19.15 0.07
C LYS A 61 -11.28 18.52 -0.24
N TYR A 62 -10.88 18.51 -1.51
CA TYR A 62 -9.65 17.87 -1.94
C TYR A 62 -8.69 18.86 -2.59
N SER A 63 -7.40 18.62 -2.39
CA SER A 63 -6.29 19.36 -2.97
C SER A 63 -6.00 18.93 -4.41
N PRO A 64 -5.22 19.73 -5.17
CA PRO A 64 -4.75 19.32 -6.49
C PRO A 64 -3.94 18.01 -6.48
N PHE A 65 -3.22 17.71 -5.40
CA PHE A 65 -2.47 16.48 -5.22
C PHE A 65 -2.95 15.72 -3.98
N GLU A 66 -3.68 14.63 -4.19
CA GLU A 66 -4.28 13.82 -3.11
C GLU A 66 -3.51 12.52 -2.87
N PHE A 67 -2.19 12.57 -2.91
CA PHE A 67 -1.33 11.41 -2.66
C PHE A 67 -0.08 11.85 -1.88
N CYS A 68 0.45 10.94 -1.06
CA CYS A 68 1.76 11.12 -0.43
C CYS A 68 2.87 10.56 -1.33
N GLU A 69 4.13 10.71 -0.92
CA GLU A 69 5.29 10.13 -1.60
C GLU A 69 5.15 8.63 -1.87
N ASN A 70 4.73 7.85 -0.86
CA ASN A 70 4.54 6.40 -1.04
C ASN A 70 3.42 6.08 -2.04
N GLY A 71 2.32 6.86 -2.00
CA GLY A 71 1.24 6.75 -2.98
C GLY A 71 1.69 7.04 -4.40
N ALA A 72 2.55 8.05 -4.58
CA ALA A 72 3.14 8.35 -5.87
C ALA A 72 4.04 7.20 -6.34
N LYS A 73 4.99 6.77 -5.51
CA LYS A 73 5.93 5.69 -5.83
C LYS A 73 5.21 4.39 -6.21
N ALA A 74 4.21 3.97 -5.44
CA ALA A 74 3.43 2.77 -5.73
C ALA A 74 2.72 2.88 -7.09
N THR A 75 2.09 4.02 -7.38
CA THR A 75 1.41 4.26 -8.66
C THR A 75 2.38 4.23 -9.85
N LEU A 76 3.59 4.77 -9.67
CA LEU A 76 4.63 4.76 -10.70
C LEU A 76 5.11 3.34 -11.01
N TRP A 77 5.35 2.53 -9.97
CA TRP A 77 5.71 1.12 -10.16
C TRP A 77 4.59 0.29 -10.79
N GLU A 78 3.35 0.46 -10.32
CA GLU A 78 2.18 -0.23 -10.86
C GLU A 78 1.97 0.06 -12.37
N LEU A 79 2.29 1.28 -12.79
CA LEU A 79 2.13 1.75 -14.17
C LEU A 79 3.43 1.73 -14.97
N THR A 80 4.39 0.88 -14.58
CA THR A 80 5.61 0.61 -15.36
C THR A 80 5.28 0.21 -16.79
N SER A 81 6.13 0.60 -17.73
CA SER A 81 6.13 0.13 -19.12
C SER A 81 7.00 -1.10 -19.34
N ALA A 82 7.82 -1.49 -18.36
CA ALA A 82 8.60 -2.72 -18.41
C ALA A 82 7.69 -3.95 -18.44
N ARG A 83 8.06 -4.94 -19.24
CA ARG A 83 7.29 -6.18 -19.44
C ARG A 83 8.22 -7.37 -19.32
N CYS A 84 7.87 -8.27 -18.41
CA CYS A 84 8.46 -9.59 -18.35
C CYS A 84 7.64 -10.49 -19.30
N THR A 85 8.16 -10.70 -20.51
CA THR A 85 7.57 -11.52 -21.56
C THR A 85 8.03 -12.98 -21.42
N PRO A 86 7.39 -13.93 -22.13
CA PRO A 86 7.80 -15.33 -22.14
C PRO A 86 9.29 -15.54 -22.48
N ASP A 87 9.87 -14.67 -23.30
CA ASP A 87 11.30 -14.70 -23.65
C ASP A 87 12.22 -14.63 -22.42
N PHE A 88 11.79 -13.95 -21.35
CA PHE A 88 12.55 -13.91 -20.09
C PHE A 88 12.79 -15.33 -19.55
N TRP A 89 11.82 -16.23 -19.69
CA TRP A 89 11.90 -17.58 -19.13
C TRP A 89 12.63 -18.58 -20.04
N GLN A 90 13.03 -18.16 -21.24
CA GLN A 90 13.81 -18.99 -22.17
C GLN A 90 15.31 -19.01 -21.84
N ASP A 91 15.79 -18.06 -21.04
CA ASP A 91 17.16 -18.07 -20.55
C ASP A 91 17.36 -19.20 -19.52
N GLU A 92 18.33 -20.08 -19.78
CA GLU A 92 18.67 -21.19 -18.88
C GLU A 92 19.12 -20.71 -17.48
N ALA A 93 19.60 -19.47 -17.36
CA ALA A 93 19.96 -18.85 -16.08
C ALA A 93 18.74 -18.44 -15.24
N HIS A 94 17.55 -18.25 -15.84
CA HIS A 94 16.34 -17.79 -15.14
C HIS A 94 15.53 -18.94 -14.53
N THR A 95 16.23 -19.82 -13.80
CA THR A 95 15.58 -20.81 -12.94
C THR A 95 14.92 -20.15 -11.72
N VAL A 96 13.83 -20.73 -11.22
CA VAL A 96 13.15 -20.23 -10.02
C VAL A 96 14.10 -20.25 -8.81
N SER A 97 14.96 -21.25 -8.71
CA SER A 97 15.99 -21.31 -7.67
C SER A 97 17.01 -20.17 -7.77
N ALA A 98 17.45 -19.81 -8.98
CA ALA A 98 18.36 -18.68 -9.17
C ALA A 98 17.68 -17.34 -8.86
N LEU A 99 16.45 -17.14 -9.35
CA LEU A 99 15.66 -15.92 -9.12
C LEU A 99 15.35 -15.69 -7.64
N ARG A 100 15.20 -16.76 -6.84
CA ARG A 100 15.06 -16.65 -5.38
C ARG A 100 16.26 -15.96 -4.71
N GLY A 101 17.45 -16.01 -5.33
CA GLY A 101 18.65 -15.34 -4.87
C GLY A 101 18.79 -13.89 -5.35
N TRP A 102 17.90 -13.42 -6.22
CA TRP A 102 17.94 -12.04 -6.71
C TRP A 102 17.41 -11.08 -5.66
N LYS A 103 17.80 -9.81 -5.78
CA LYS A 103 17.19 -8.75 -4.97
C LYS A 103 15.79 -8.48 -5.49
N ASP A 104 14.84 -8.21 -4.59
CA ASP A 104 13.46 -7.86 -4.95
C ASP A 104 13.40 -6.70 -5.95
N HIS A 105 14.27 -5.70 -5.79
CA HIS A 105 14.36 -4.59 -6.73
C HIS A 105 14.72 -5.05 -8.15
N ASP A 106 15.63 -6.01 -8.28
CA ASP A 106 16.10 -6.50 -9.58
C ASP A 106 15.04 -7.41 -10.23
N LEU A 107 14.29 -8.18 -9.42
CA LEU A 107 13.10 -8.90 -9.87
C LEU A 107 12.01 -7.94 -10.38
N GLU A 108 11.71 -6.89 -9.64
CA GLU A 108 10.73 -5.86 -10.06
C GLU A 108 11.15 -5.20 -11.38
N LYS A 109 12.46 -5.01 -11.62
CA LYS A 109 12.98 -4.46 -12.87
C LYS A 109 12.77 -5.34 -14.09
N THR A 110 12.56 -6.65 -13.92
CA THR A 110 12.19 -7.53 -15.04
C THR A 110 10.86 -7.10 -15.67
N GLY A 111 10.02 -6.39 -14.91
CA GLY A 111 8.78 -5.80 -15.37
C GLY A 111 7.56 -6.68 -15.12
N ARG A 112 6.38 -6.16 -15.50
CA ARG A 112 5.11 -6.82 -15.26
C ARG A 112 4.99 -8.11 -16.09
N LEU A 113 4.61 -9.21 -15.44
CA LEU A 113 4.25 -10.46 -16.13
C LEU A 113 3.10 -10.21 -17.10
N THR A 114 3.23 -10.77 -18.30
CA THR A 114 2.33 -10.48 -19.42
C THR A 114 1.42 -11.64 -19.81
N HIS A 115 1.79 -12.87 -19.45
CA HIS A 115 1.11 -14.10 -19.83
C HIS A 115 0.91 -14.99 -18.59
N PRO A 116 -0.10 -15.87 -18.58
CA PRO A 116 -0.16 -16.97 -17.63
C PRO A 116 1.08 -17.86 -17.76
N LEU A 117 1.57 -18.33 -16.63
CA LEU A 117 2.78 -19.13 -16.55
C LEU A 117 2.52 -20.40 -15.73
N ARG A 118 3.07 -21.51 -16.18
CA ARG A 118 3.08 -22.79 -15.46
C ARG A 118 4.51 -23.16 -15.10
N TYR A 119 4.73 -23.48 -13.83
CA TYR A 119 6.03 -23.96 -13.36
C TYR A 119 6.28 -25.40 -13.85
N ASP A 120 7.47 -25.63 -14.40
CA ASP A 120 7.99 -26.94 -14.78
C ASP A 120 9.14 -27.33 -13.85
N ALA A 121 8.89 -28.33 -13.01
CA ALA A 121 9.85 -28.83 -12.04
C ALA A 121 11.05 -29.54 -12.69
N SER A 122 10.94 -30.05 -13.92
CA SER A 122 12.04 -30.73 -14.61
C SER A 122 13.11 -29.76 -15.09
N THR A 123 12.71 -28.52 -15.40
CA THR A 123 13.60 -27.45 -15.87
C THR A 123 13.84 -26.38 -14.81
N ASP A 124 13.11 -26.42 -13.70
CA ASP A 124 13.05 -25.38 -12.65
C ASP A 124 12.74 -23.99 -13.21
N ARG A 125 11.87 -23.91 -14.23
CA ARG A 125 11.50 -22.65 -14.91
C ARG A 125 9.99 -22.55 -15.11
N TYR A 126 9.53 -21.33 -15.37
CA TYR A 126 8.17 -21.10 -15.84
C TYR A 126 8.10 -21.26 -17.36
N SER A 127 6.98 -21.78 -17.84
CA SER A 127 6.63 -21.87 -19.25
C SER A 127 5.31 -21.13 -19.49
N GLU A 128 5.19 -20.47 -20.63
CA GLU A 128 3.93 -19.84 -21.04
C GLU A 128 2.85 -20.89 -21.26
N VAL A 129 1.64 -20.58 -20.81
CA VAL A 129 0.42 -21.31 -21.12
C VAL A 129 -0.69 -20.34 -21.50
N SER A 130 -1.67 -20.81 -22.27
CA SER A 130 -2.86 -20.02 -22.55
C SER A 130 -3.73 -19.85 -21.29
N TRP A 131 -4.62 -18.85 -21.32
CA TRP A 131 -5.60 -18.68 -20.25
C TRP A 131 -6.52 -19.89 -20.09
N ASP A 132 -6.96 -20.49 -21.19
CA ASP A 132 -7.85 -21.66 -21.17
C ASP A 132 -7.16 -22.86 -20.52
N GLU A 133 -5.92 -23.16 -20.92
CA GLU A 133 -5.11 -24.21 -20.29
C GLU A 133 -4.88 -23.94 -18.81
N ALA A 134 -4.54 -22.70 -18.43
CA ALA A 134 -4.34 -22.33 -17.03
C ALA A 134 -5.60 -22.55 -16.20
N PHE A 135 -6.78 -22.13 -16.69
CA PHE A 135 -8.04 -22.32 -15.97
C PHE A 135 -8.46 -23.79 -15.92
N GLU A 136 -8.25 -24.56 -16.99
CA GLU A 136 -8.54 -25.99 -17.03
C GLU A 136 -7.65 -26.76 -16.04
N ASP A 137 -6.32 -26.53 -16.07
CA ASP A 137 -5.35 -27.17 -15.18
C ASP A 137 -5.65 -26.86 -13.70
N ILE A 138 -5.85 -25.57 -13.37
CA ILE A 138 -6.20 -25.15 -12.00
C ILE A 138 -7.53 -25.78 -11.57
N GLY A 139 -8.54 -25.75 -12.44
CA GLY A 139 -9.86 -26.32 -12.16
C GLY A 139 -9.83 -27.84 -11.97
N ALA A 140 -9.04 -28.56 -12.77
CA ALA A 140 -8.82 -30.00 -12.62
C ALA A 140 -8.20 -30.32 -11.26
N LYS A 141 -7.14 -29.60 -10.88
CA LYS A 141 -6.47 -29.79 -9.59
C LYS A 141 -7.36 -29.46 -8.40
N LEU A 142 -8.12 -28.36 -8.47
CA LEU A 142 -9.06 -28.00 -7.41
C LEU A 142 -10.12 -29.09 -7.17
N LYS A 143 -10.59 -29.80 -8.21
CA LYS A 143 -11.56 -30.90 -8.05
C LYS A 143 -11.02 -32.11 -7.29
N GLU A 144 -9.70 -32.26 -7.19
CA GLU A 144 -9.05 -33.38 -6.50
C GLU A 144 -8.97 -33.17 -4.97
N PHE A 145 -9.04 -31.93 -4.49
CA PHE A 145 -8.89 -31.61 -3.07
C PHE A 145 -10.21 -31.70 -2.28
N ASP A 146 -10.11 -32.10 -1.00
CA ASP A 146 -11.18 -31.84 -0.02
C ASP A 146 -11.33 -30.32 0.15
N PRO A 147 -12.53 -29.74 -0.08
CA PRO A 147 -12.74 -28.31 0.10
C PRO A 147 -12.32 -27.76 1.47
N ASN A 148 -12.40 -28.56 2.54
CA ASN A 148 -11.98 -28.14 3.87
C ASN A 148 -10.46 -27.96 4.01
N GLY A 149 -9.67 -28.57 3.13
CA GLY A 149 -8.22 -28.45 3.06
C GLY A 149 -7.73 -27.30 2.18
N VAL A 150 -8.62 -26.59 1.49
CA VAL A 150 -8.25 -25.51 0.56
C VAL A 150 -8.46 -24.14 1.21
N ILE A 151 -7.53 -23.22 0.96
CA ILE A 151 -7.54 -21.85 1.46
C ILE A 151 -7.59 -20.88 0.27
N PHE A 152 -8.56 -19.99 0.28
CA PHE A 152 -8.70 -18.90 -0.70
C PHE A 152 -8.24 -17.59 -0.04
N TYR A 153 -6.93 -17.32 -0.06
CA TYR A 153 -6.37 -16.11 0.55
C TYR A 153 -6.69 -14.87 -0.30
N ALA A 154 -7.41 -13.90 0.28
CA ALA A 154 -7.82 -12.69 -0.41
C ALA A 154 -6.90 -11.49 -0.11
N SER A 155 -6.61 -10.70 -1.14
CA SER A 155 -5.81 -9.47 -1.02
C SER A 155 -6.69 -8.26 -0.66
N GLY A 156 -6.30 -7.50 0.36
CA GLY A 156 -6.93 -6.21 0.68
C GLY A 156 -6.74 -5.12 -0.39
N HIS A 157 -5.89 -5.36 -1.40
CA HIS A 157 -5.74 -4.46 -2.55
C HIS A 157 -6.81 -4.69 -3.64
N ALA A 158 -7.51 -5.83 -3.61
CA ALA A 158 -8.54 -6.12 -4.59
C ALA A 158 -9.77 -5.21 -4.40
N GLY A 159 -10.42 -4.86 -5.51
CA GLY A 159 -11.70 -4.13 -5.46
C GLY A 159 -12.78 -4.92 -4.70
N LEU A 160 -13.82 -4.22 -4.23
CA LEU A 160 -14.91 -4.84 -3.47
C LEU A 160 -15.66 -5.88 -4.31
N GLU A 161 -15.89 -5.58 -5.59
CA GLU A 161 -16.57 -6.45 -6.54
C GLU A 161 -15.76 -7.72 -6.81
N ALA A 162 -14.44 -7.57 -7.05
CA ALA A 162 -13.55 -8.70 -7.27
C ALA A 162 -13.45 -9.58 -6.01
N SER A 163 -13.33 -8.96 -4.83
CA SER A 163 -13.33 -9.66 -3.53
C SER A 163 -14.63 -10.42 -3.29
N TYR A 164 -15.77 -9.82 -3.64
CA TYR A 164 -17.08 -10.47 -3.54
C TYR A 164 -17.18 -11.70 -4.45
N LEU A 165 -16.80 -11.57 -5.73
CA LEU A 165 -16.79 -12.69 -6.68
C LEU A 165 -15.83 -13.81 -6.25
N TYR A 166 -14.65 -13.45 -5.74
CA TYR A 166 -13.68 -14.43 -5.22
C TYR A 166 -14.23 -15.19 -4.00
N ALA A 167 -14.90 -14.48 -3.10
CA ALA A 167 -15.53 -15.10 -1.93
C ALA A 167 -16.76 -15.96 -2.31
N LEU A 168 -17.48 -15.61 -3.39
CA LEU A 168 -18.53 -16.46 -3.95
C LEU A 168 -17.95 -17.73 -4.59
N LEU A 169 -16.84 -17.61 -5.32
CA LEU A 169 -16.14 -18.75 -5.92
C LEU A 169 -15.73 -19.77 -4.85
N ALA A 170 -15.08 -19.34 -3.76
CA ALA A 170 -14.68 -20.23 -2.67
C ALA A 170 -15.88 -20.96 -2.03
N ARG A 171 -16.98 -20.23 -1.78
CA ARG A 171 -18.20 -20.83 -1.22
C ARG A 171 -18.89 -21.78 -2.18
N LYS A 172 -18.87 -21.48 -3.48
CA LYS A 172 -19.39 -22.37 -4.52
C LYS A 172 -18.53 -23.61 -4.67
N TYR A 173 -17.22 -23.49 -4.48
CA TYR A 173 -16.27 -24.60 -4.43
C TYR A 173 -16.50 -25.50 -3.21
N GLY A 174 -17.05 -24.96 -2.13
CA GLY A 174 -17.51 -25.73 -0.96
C GLY A 174 -16.77 -25.39 0.34
N THR A 175 -16.07 -24.26 0.42
CA THR A 175 -15.31 -23.86 1.60
C THR A 175 -15.64 -22.45 2.07
N ASN A 176 -15.44 -22.19 3.37
CA ASN A 176 -15.45 -20.86 3.97
C ASN A 176 -14.06 -20.40 4.43
N ASN A 177 -13.00 -21.13 4.07
CA ASN A 177 -11.61 -20.79 4.39
C ASN A 177 -11.13 -19.60 3.56
N LEU A 178 -11.48 -18.40 4.00
CA LEU A 178 -11.25 -17.12 3.32
C LEU A 178 -10.44 -16.15 4.19
N PRO A 179 -9.22 -16.49 4.62
CA PRO A 179 -8.36 -15.53 5.28
C PRO A 179 -8.03 -14.40 4.30
N GLN A 180 -7.86 -13.20 4.85
CA GLN A 180 -7.46 -12.02 4.09
C GLN A 180 -6.34 -11.28 4.82
N SER A 181 -5.68 -10.36 4.11
CA SER A 181 -4.59 -9.57 4.68
C SER A 181 -4.98 -8.82 5.97
N SER A 182 -6.24 -8.41 6.12
CA SER A 182 -6.67 -7.72 7.34
C SER A 182 -6.73 -8.62 8.58
N ASN A 183 -6.78 -9.95 8.46
CA ASN A 183 -6.79 -10.82 9.65
C ASN A 183 -5.48 -10.68 10.43
N MET A 184 -4.37 -10.39 9.75
CA MET A 184 -3.07 -10.17 10.41
C MET A 184 -3.00 -8.80 11.11
N CYS A 185 -3.71 -7.79 10.60
CA CYS A 185 -3.56 -6.40 11.06
C CYS A 185 -4.74 -5.87 11.89
N HIS A 186 -5.95 -6.39 11.72
CA HIS A 186 -7.19 -5.80 12.24
C HIS A 186 -8.14 -6.78 12.94
N GLU A 187 -7.81 -8.07 13.03
CA GLU A 187 -8.67 -9.07 13.69
C GLU A 187 -8.85 -8.79 15.19
N THR A 188 -7.76 -8.44 15.87
CA THR A 188 -7.81 -8.10 17.31
C THR A 188 -8.69 -6.88 17.55
N THR A 189 -8.62 -5.88 16.66
CA THR A 189 -9.46 -4.68 16.69
C THR A 189 -10.93 -5.00 16.47
N SER A 190 -11.27 -5.83 15.49
CA SER A 190 -12.67 -6.17 15.19
C SER A 190 -13.35 -6.88 16.36
N VAL A 191 -12.63 -7.78 17.04
CA VAL A 191 -13.12 -8.47 18.25
C VAL A 191 -13.18 -7.52 19.46
N GLY A 192 -12.15 -6.71 19.67
CA GLY A 192 -12.04 -5.81 20.81
C GLY A 192 -13.08 -4.68 20.79
N LEU A 193 -13.15 -3.94 19.68
CA LEU A 193 -14.09 -2.82 19.55
C LEU A 193 -15.55 -3.28 19.61
N THR A 194 -15.89 -4.43 19.02
CA THR A 194 -17.27 -4.95 19.07
C THR A 194 -17.72 -5.18 20.51
N LYS A 195 -16.84 -5.65 21.40
CA LYS A 195 -17.16 -5.88 22.82
C LYS A 195 -17.35 -4.59 23.61
N VAL A 196 -16.67 -3.50 23.24
CA VAL A 196 -16.65 -2.25 24.01
C VAL A 196 -17.65 -1.23 23.49
N ILE A 197 -17.75 -1.09 22.16
CA ILE A 197 -18.56 -0.06 21.49
C ILE A 197 -19.60 -0.63 20.50
N GLY A 198 -19.68 -1.96 20.34
CA GLY A 198 -20.66 -2.61 19.47
C GLY A 198 -20.36 -2.54 17.96
N SER A 199 -19.24 -1.94 17.56
CA SER A 199 -18.79 -1.84 16.17
C SER A 199 -17.43 -2.53 15.98
N PRO A 200 -17.21 -3.30 14.90
CA PRO A 200 -15.91 -3.90 14.60
C PRO A 200 -14.93 -2.91 13.93
N VAL A 201 -15.36 -1.69 13.65
CA VAL A 201 -14.59 -0.65 12.96
C VAL A 201 -14.62 0.67 13.72
N GLY A 202 -13.68 1.55 13.41
CA GLY A 202 -13.63 2.91 13.96
C GLY A 202 -14.89 3.73 13.63
N THR A 203 -15.30 4.57 14.58
CA THR A 203 -16.51 5.40 14.49
C THR A 203 -16.24 6.86 14.12
N VAL A 204 -14.97 7.25 14.07
CA VAL A 204 -14.54 8.62 13.80
C VAL A 204 -14.72 8.93 12.31
N VAL A 205 -15.35 10.07 12.03
CA VAL A 205 -15.47 10.60 10.66
C VAL A 205 -14.51 11.78 10.46
N TRP A 206 -14.33 12.18 9.20
CA TRP A 206 -13.32 13.19 8.86
C TRP A 206 -13.52 14.54 9.56
N ASP A 207 -14.78 14.96 9.70
CA ASP A 207 -15.13 16.24 10.32
C ASP A 207 -14.86 16.27 11.84
N ASP A 208 -14.69 15.11 12.48
CA ASP A 208 -14.33 15.03 13.90
C ASP A 208 -12.88 15.49 14.14
N LEU A 209 -11.98 15.28 13.17
CA LEU A 209 -10.57 15.70 13.26
C LEU A 209 -10.44 17.23 13.34
N ALA A 210 -11.35 17.95 12.69
CA ALA A 210 -11.39 19.41 12.73
C ALA A 210 -11.85 19.94 14.10
N GLN A 211 -12.53 19.11 14.89
CA GLN A 211 -13.08 19.47 16.20
C GLN A 211 -12.20 18.99 17.36
N ALA A 212 -11.32 18.02 17.13
CA ALA A 212 -10.47 17.47 18.17
C ALA A 212 -9.42 18.48 18.67
N ASP A 213 -9.34 18.61 20.00
CA ASP A 213 -8.34 19.41 20.73
C ASP A 213 -7.14 18.57 21.21
N ALA A 214 -7.24 17.25 21.13
CA ALA A 214 -6.16 16.33 21.49
C ALA A 214 -6.20 15.05 20.65
N PHE A 215 -5.02 14.58 20.26
CA PHE A 215 -4.78 13.38 19.47
C PHE A 215 -3.82 12.47 20.25
N PHE A 216 -4.22 11.21 20.44
CA PHE A 216 -3.41 10.21 21.13
C PHE A 216 -3.14 9.02 20.20
N PHE A 217 -1.87 8.78 19.89
CA PHE A 217 -1.43 7.64 19.08
C PHE A 217 -0.80 6.58 19.96
N PHE A 218 -1.30 5.34 19.90
CA PHE A 218 -0.74 4.20 20.61
C PHE A 218 -0.25 3.17 19.60
N GLY A 219 1.07 2.99 19.50
CA GLY A 219 1.67 2.05 18.53
C GLY A 219 1.39 2.38 17.06
N GLN A 220 0.99 3.62 16.76
CA GLN A 220 0.73 4.09 15.41
C GLN A 220 1.76 5.14 14.99
N ASN A 221 2.16 5.07 13.72
CA ASN A 221 3.08 6.01 13.09
C ASN A 221 2.42 6.66 11.85
N PRO A 222 1.72 7.80 12.01
CA PRO A 222 1.07 8.45 10.88
C PRO A 222 2.05 9.03 9.85
N GLY A 223 3.22 9.49 10.29
CA GLY A 223 4.21 10.11 9.40
C GLY A 223 4.73 9.18 8.31
N THR A 224 4.94 7.90 8.67
CA THR A 224 5.42 6.87 7.73
C THR A 224 4.28 6.05 7.12
N ASN A 225 3.34 5.57 7.94
CA ASN A 225 2.34 4.59 7.48
C ASN A 225 1.12 5.26 6.83
N SER A 226 0.83 6.52 7.15
CA SER A 226 -0.31 7.25 6.62
C SER A 226 -0.01 8.74 6.42
N PRO A 227 0.99 9.10 5.57
CA PRO A 227 1.56 10.45 5.59
C PRO A 227 0.55 11.57 5.23
N ARG A 228 -0.54 11.25 4.54
CA ARG A 228 -1.65 12.20 4.28
C ARG A 228 -2.31 12.71 5.58
N PHE A 229 -2.17 11.97 6.68
CA PHE A 229 -2.69 12.39 7.98
C PHE A 229 -1.86 13.51 8.63
N LEU A 230 -0.67 13.81 8.12
CA LEU A 230 0.10 14.95 8.61
C LEU A 230 -0.59 16.29 8.32
N HIS A 231 -1.44 16.38 7.28
CA HIS A 231 -2.23 17.58 7.00
C HIS A 231 -3.24 17.91 8.11
N PRO A 232 -4.19 17.03 8.48
CA PRO A 232 -5.09 17.33 9.60
C PRO A 232 -4.38 17.45 10.95
N LEU A 233 -3.23 16.78 11.15
CA LEU A 233 -2.42 16.96 12.36
C LEU A 233 -1.76 18.34 12.42
N LYS A 234 -1.26 18.84 11.29
CA LYS A 234 -0.76 20.20 11.16
C LYS A 234 -1.87 21.21 11.45
N ASP A 235 -3.03 21.07 10.83
CA ASP A 235 -4.19 21.94 11.08
C ASP A 235 -4.55 21.94 12.58
N ALA A 236 -4.57 20.77 13.21
CA ALA A 236 -4.82 20.65 14.64
C ALA A 236 -3.75 21.36 15.48
N LYS A 237 -2.48 21.19 15.15
CA LYS A 237 -1.35 21.84 15.83
C LYS A 237 -1.42 23.37 15.74
N GLU A 238 -1.75 23.91 14.56
CA GLU A 238 -1.92 25.34 14.33
C GLU A 238 -3.08 25.94 15.13
N ARG A 239 -4.16 25.16 15.33
CA ARG A 239 -5.26 25.52 16.25
C ARG A 239 -4.90 25.41 17.74
N GLY A 240 -3.74 24.84 18.08
CA GLY A 240 -3.27 24.66 19.45
C GLY A 240 -3.58 23.30 20.08
N ALA A 241 -4.11 22.34 19.30
CA ALA A 241 -4.39 20.99 19.77
C ALA A 241 -3.12 20.26 20.24
N LYS A 242 -3.28 19.28 21.12
CA LYS A 242 -2.18 18.47 21.64
C LYS A 242 -2.05 17.16 20.89
N ILE A 243 -0.84 16.85 20.44
CA ILE A 243 -0.53 15.58 19.78
C ILE A 243 0.40 14.80 20.70
N VAL A 244 -0.05 13.62 21.13
CA VAL A 244 0.67 12.74 22.06
C VAL A 244 0.84 11.39 21.39
N THR A 245 2.05 10.86 21.41
CA THR A 245 2.37 9.55 20.83
C THR A 245 3.02 8.64 21.86
N PHE A 246 2.57 7.39 21.89
CA PHE A 246 3.10 6.30 22.69
C PHE A 246 3.68 5.29 21.72
N ASN A 247 4.96 5.47 21.39
CA ASN A 247 5.67 4.67 20.41
C ASN A 247 7.11 4.45 20.91
N PRO A 248 7.67 3.22 20.83
CA PRO A 248 9.08 2.99 21.17
C PRO A 248 10.07 3.71 20.26
N ILE A 249 9.63 4.23 19.11
CA ILE A 249 10.47 4.98 18.17
C ILE A 249 10.01 6.44 18.07
N ILE A 250 10.99 7.35 17.96
CA ILE A 250 10.74 8.75 17.63
C ILE A 250 10.54 8.85 16.12
N GLU A 251 9.32 9.20 15.70
CA GLU A 251 8.98 9.36 14.29
C GLU A 251 9.21 10.81 13.83
N GLN A 252 9.95 10.99 12.73
CA GLN A 252 10.25 12.33 12.22
C GLN A 252 9.00 13.11 11.81
N GLY A 253 8.02 12.48 11.18
CA GLY A 253 6.76 13.16 10.81
C GLY A 253 5.92 13.67 11.99
N LEU A 254 6.20 13.24 13.22
CA LEU A 254 5.56 13.77 14.43
C LEU A 254 6.44 14.79 15.18
N VAL A 255 7.70 14.96 14.77
CA VAL A 255 8.66 15.91 15.34
C VAL A 255 8.77 17.17 14.48
N SER A 256 8.82 16.98 13.16
CA SER A 256 9.04 18.05 12.20
C SER A 256 8.41 17.70 10.84
N PHE A 257 7.54 18.58 10.36
CA PHE A 257 6.85 18.43 9.08
C PHE A 257 6.91 19.72 8.25
N VAL A 258 7.16 19.57 6.95
CA VAL A 258 7.00 20.62 5.93
C VAL A 258 5.99 20.13 4.91
N ASP A 259 4.89 20.88 4.75
CA ASP A 259 3.86 20.51 3.79
C ASP A 259 4.35 20.74 2.35
N PRO A 260 4.54 19.68 1.53
CA PRO A 260 5.01 19.82 0.17
C PRO A 260 4.02 20.55 -0.76
N GLN A 261 2.77 20.73 -0.32
CA GLN A 261 1.75 21.48 -1.05
C GLN A 261 1.67 22.95 -0.63
N ASN A 262 2.34 23.36 0.45
CA ASN A 262 2.42 24.74 0.88
C ASN A 262 3.67 25.42 0.28
N LEU A 263 3.46 26.30 -0.70
CA LEU A 263 4.55 27.01 -1.37
C LEU A 263 5.39 27.87 -0.41
N GLY A 264 4.77 28.48 0.61
CA GLY A 264 5.47 29.30 1.60
C GLY A 264 6.42 28.46 2.45
N GLU A 265 5.98 27.31 2.94
CA GLU A 265 6.83 26.38 3.71
C GLU A 265 7.91 25.75 2.85
N MET A 266 7.60 25.41 1.59
CA MET A 266 8.59 24.90 0.65
C MET A 266 9.70 25.93 0.35
N LEU A 267 9.37 27.23 0.28
CA LEU A 267 10.34 28.29 0.05
C LEU A 267 11.14 28.67 1.31
N THR A 268 10.47 28.70 2.47
CA THR A 268 11.07 29.17 3.73
C THR A 268 11.72 28.05 4.55
N GLY A 269 11.38 26.79 4.30
CA GLY A 269 11.74 25.66 5.14
C GLY A 269 11.09 25.70 6.52
N LYS A 270 10.05 26.50 6.72
CA LYS A 270 9.37 26.61 8.02
C LYS A 270 8.67 25.30 8.35
N GLU A 271 9.10 24.69 9.45
CA GLU A 271 8.58 23.41 9.95
C GLU A 271 7.41 23.64 10.93
N THR A 272 6.49 22.67 11.01
CA THR A 272 5.40 22.61 12.00
C THR A 272 5.61 21.49 13.01
#